data_AF-A0A372J6C4-F1
#
_entry.id   AF-A0A372J6C4-F1
#
_cell.length_a   1.000
_cell.length_b   1.000
_cell.length_c   1.000
_cell.angle_alpha   90.00
_cell.angle_beta   90.00
_cell.angle_gamma   90.00
#
_symmetry.space_group_name_H-M   'P 1'
#
loop_
_entity.id
_entity.type
_entity.pdbx_description
1 polymer ?
#
loop_
_entity_poly.entity_id
_entity_poly.type
_entity_poly.pdbx_seq_one_letter_code
_entity_poly.pdbx_strand_id
1 'polypeptide(L)'
;MHIDCDTCTVRGTGCADCVVTVLLGAPPGWRGRDPVVVPMTARDDAGGAEEPVVVRPGVVVDLDDVERRAVRALADGGLVPPLRHRPAPGAGSHGRRTG
;
A
#
# COMPACT_ATOMS: atom_id res chain seq x y z
N MET A 1 17.27 -0.28 -19.78
CA MET A 1 16.79 -1.57 -20.33
C MET A 1 15.28 -1.51 -20.33
N HIS A 2 14.65 -1.58 -21.50
CA HIS A 2 13.20 -1.45 -21.66
C HIS A 2 12.68 -2.75 -22.26
N ILE A 3 11.70 -3.37 -21.61
CA ILE A 3 11.09 -4.62 -22.09
C ILE A 3 9.70 -4.26 -22.61
N ASP A 4 9.47 -4.53 -23.89
CA ASP A 4 8.16 -4.36 -24.51
C ASP A 4 7.37 -5.66 -24.41
N CYS A 5 6.44 -5.67 -23.47
CA CYS A 5 5.58 -6.83 -23.23
C CYS A 5 4.54 -7.01 -24.35
N ASP A 6 4.25 -6.01 -25.18
CA ASP A 6 3.22 -6.09 -26.23
C ASP A 6 3.71 -6.81 -27.50
N THR A 7 5.02 -6.80 -27.76
CA THR A 7 5.65 -7.51 -28.88
C THR A 7 6.37 -8.80 -28.48
N CYS A 8 6.33 -9.16 -27.19
CA CYS A 8 7.03 -10.33 -26.66
C CYS A 8 6.41 -11.65 -27.16
N THR A 9 7.16 -12.42 -27.95
CA THR A 9 6.69 -13.66 -28.60
C THR A 9 6.39 -14.81 -27.63
N VAL A 10 6.93 -14.76 -26.42
CA VAL A 10 6.68 -15.75 -25.35
C VAL A 10 5.64 -15.26 -24.33
N ARG A 11 4.99 -14.11 -24.58
CA ARG A 11 3.92 -13.60 -23.72
C ARG A 11 2.79 -14.63 -23.68
N GLY A 12 2.28 -14.94 -22.48
CA GLY A 12 1.24 -15.96 -22.31
C GLY A 12 1.79 -17.35 -21.99
N THR A 13 2.78 -17.85 -22.71
CA THR A 13 3.30 -19.21 -22.49
C THR A 13 4.49 -19.25 -21.53
N GLY A 14 5.39 -18.27 -21.60
CA GLY A 14 6.63 -18.26 -20.82
C GLY A 14 6.60 -17.40 -19.56
N CYS A 15 5.69 -16.42 -19.43
CA CYS A 15 5.85 -15.44 -18.34
C CYS A 15 5.58 -15.99 -16.92
N ALA A 16 5.15 -17.24 -16.74
CA ALA A 16 5.06 -17.82 -15.40
C ALA A 16 6.47 -18.12 -14.83
N ASP A 17 7.44 -18.31 -15.74
CA ASP A 17 8.85 -18.62 -15.46
C ASP A 17 9.80 -17.52 -15.98
N CYS A 18 9.26 -16.32 -16.26
CA CYS A 18 10.07 -15.18 -16.70
C CYS A 18 10.61 -14.42 -15.48
N VAL A 19 11.91 -14.11 -15.48
CA VAL A 19 12.56 -13.32 -14.41
C VAL A 19 11.87 -11.98 -14.13
N VAL A 20 11.24 -11.38 -15.15
CA VAL A 20 10.48 -10.12 -15.01
C VAL A 20 9.27 -10.29 -14.09
N THR A 21 8.59 -11.43 -14.14
CA THR A 21 7.45 -11.76 -13.26
C THR A 21 7.87 -11.88 -11.81
N VAL A 22 9.06 -12.45 -11.56
CA VAL A 22 9.66 -12.55 -10.22
C VAL A 22 10.04 -11.17 -9.69
N LEU A 23 10.69 -10.34 -10.51
CA LEU A 23 11.08 -8.98 -10.13
C LEU A 23 9.87 -8.09 -9.79
N LEU A 24 8.71 -8.36 -10.41
CA LEU A 24 7.46 -7.62 -10.17
C LEU A 24 6.55 -8.24 -9.10
N GLY A 25 6.94 -9.37 -8.50
CA GLY A 25 6.20 -9.98 -7.39
C GLY A 25 4.82 -10.55 -7.74
N ALA A 26 4.54 -10.84 -9.02
CA ALA A 26 3.28 -11.44 -9.47
C ALA A 26 3.40 -12.98 -9.46
N PRO A 27 2.74 -13.71 -8.55
CA PRO A 27 2.87 -15.17 -8.50
C PRO A 27 2.33 -15.85 -9.77
N PRO A 28 2.90 -16.99 -10.20
CA PRO A 28 2.37 -17.76 -11.33
C PRO A 28 0.95 -18.27 -10.99
N GLY A 29 -0.06 -17.59 -11.53
CA GLY A 29 -1.48 -17.86 -11.22
C GLY A 29 -2.39 -16.62 -11.21
N TRP A 30 -1.78 -15.42 -11.25
CA TRP A 30 -2.50 -14.13 -11.28
C TRP A 30 -3.08 -13.75 -12.65
N ARG A 31 -2.74 -14.47 -13.72
CA ARG A 31 -3.34 -14.18 -15.04
C ARG A 31 -4.80 -14.64 -15.04
N GLY A 32 -5.71 -13.68 -15.14
CA GLY A 32 -7.15 -13.93 -15.22
C GLY A 32 -7.85 -14.10 -13.87
N ARG A 33 -7.18 -13.85 -12.74
CA ARG A 33 -7.86 -13.69 -11.45
C ARG A 33 -7.92 -12.21 -11.11
N ASP A 34 -9.15 -11.69 -11.05
CA ASP A 34 -9.43 -10.40 -10.42
C ASP A 34 -8.86 -10.44 -9.00
N PRO A 35 -8.03 -9.47 -8.56
CA PRO A 35 -7.55 -9.44 -7.18
C PRO A 35 -8.74 -9.59 -6.23
N VAL A 36 -8.69 -10.60 -5.36
CA VAL A 36 -9.67 -10.73 -4.27
C VAL A 36 -9.41 -9.55 -3.34
N VAL A 37 -10.14 -8.46 -3.58
CA VAL A 37 -10.30 -7.37 -2.63
C VAL A 37 -11.12 -7.98 -1.51
N VAL A 38 -10.51 -8.28 -0.36
CA VAL A 38 -11.24 -8.73 0.82
C VAL A 38 -11.96 -7.49 1.36
N PRO A 39 -13.29 -7.38 1.23
CA PRO A 39 -13.98 -6.27 1.85
C PRO A 39 -13.81 -6.43 3.36
N MET A 40 -13.21 -5.44 4.02
CA MET A 40 -13.40 -5.34 5.47
C MET A 40 -14.89 -5.19 5.67
N THR A 41 -15.54 -6.21 6.23
CA THR A 41 -16.97 -6.21 6.51
C THR A 41 -17.28 -4.96 7.30
N ALA A 42 -17.98 -4.00 6.66
CA ALA A 42 -18.48 -2.83 7.33
C ALA A 42 -19.26 -3.30 8.55
N ARG A 43 -18.98 -2.71 9.70
CA ARG A 43 -19.88 -2.87 10.84
C ARG A 43 -21.20 -2.25 10.40
N ASP A 44 -22.29 -3.00 10.56
CA ASP A 44 -23.64 -2.51 10.28
C ASP A 44 -23.97 -1.35 11.22
N ASP A 45 -23.59 -0.14 10.84
CA ASP A 45 -24.13 1.09 11.42
C ASP A 45 -25.44 1.39 10.70
N ALA A 46 -26.54 0.99 11.31
CA ALA A 46 -27.87 1.33 10.86
C ALA A 46 -28.07 2.86 10.91
N GLY A 47 -28.09 3.50 9.74
CA GLY A 47 -28.83 4.75 9.51
C GLY A 47 -27.99 5.96 9.13
N GLY A 48 -28.07 6.34 7.85
CA GLY A 48 -27.65 7.65 7.34
C GLY A 48 -27.16 7.52 5.90
N ALA A 49 -27.82 8.21 4.96
CA ALA A 49 -27.29 8.38 3.62
C ALA A 49 -26.09 9.33 3.67
N GLU A 50 -24.93 8.82 4.07
CA GLU A 50 -23.67 9.57 4.05
C GLU A 50 -23.03 9.33 2.68
N GLU A 51 -22.74 10.40 1.92
CA GLU A 51 -21.96 10.28 0.69
C GLU A 51 -20.64 9.55 0.99
N PRO A 52 -20.23 8.56 0.17
CA PRO A 52 -19.01 7.83 0.43
C PRO A 52 -17.84 8.81 0.47
N VAL A 53 -17.18 8.91 1.63
CA VAL A 53 -15.99 9.74 1.80
C VAL A 53 -14.88 9.11 0.95
N VAL A 54 -14.77 9.55 -0.30
CA VAL A 54 -13.68 9.14 -1.19
C VAL A 54 -12.41 9.72 -0.60
N VAL A 55 -11.62 8.89 0.11
CA VAL A 55 -10.29 9.28 0.58
C VAL A 55 -9.45 9.56 -0.66
N ARG A 56 -9.30 10.84 -1.01
CA ARG A 56 -8.49 11.24 -2.15
C ARG A 56 -7.05 10.79 -1.87
N PRO A 57 -6.39 10.07 -2.80
CA PRO A 57 -4.97 9.75 -2.64
C PRO A 57 -4.19 11.06 -2.51
N GLY A 58 -3.38 11.18 -1.45
CA GLY A 58 -2.60 12.39 -1.16
C GLY A 58 -2.78 13.00 0.23
N VAL A 59 -3.47 12.34 1.16
CA VAL A 59 -3.49 12.79 2.57
C VAL A 59 -2.09 12.63 3.16
N VAL A 60 -1.47 13.74 3.55
CA VAL A 60 -0.21 13.76 4.30
C VAL A 60 -0.53 13.50 5.77
N VAL A 61 0.05 12.44 6.32
CA VAL A 61 -0.05 12.10 7.75
C VAL A 61 1.24 12.59 8.43
N ASP A 62 1.09 13.47 9.42
CA ASP A 62 2.20 13.86 10.29
C ASP A 62 2.34 12.83 11.42
N LEU A 63 3.53 12.28 11.57
CA LEU A 63 3.87 11.25 12.57
C LEU A 63 5.01 11.78 13.41
N ASP A 64 4.76 11.96 14.70
CA ASP A 64 5.79 12.34 15.65
C ASP A 64 6.81 11.20 15.86
N ASP A 65 7.86 11.45 16.64
CA ASP A 65 8.90 10.43 16.86
C ASP A 65 8.43 9.23 17.69
N VAL A 66 7.43 9.41 18.55
CA VAL A 66 6.85 8.34 19.37
C VAL A 66 5.96 7.46 18.49
N GLU A 67 5.09 8.07 17.69
CA GLU A 67 4.21 7.40 16.75
C GLU A 67 5.01 6.67 15.67
N ARG A 68 6.03 7.32 15.10
CA ARG A 68 6.96 6.70 14.15
C ARG A 68 7.65 5.47 14.75
N ARG A 69 8.03 5.53 16.03
CA ARG A 69 8.63 4.39 16.73
C ARG A 69 7.61 3.26 16.93
N ALA A 70 6.37 3.59 17.28
CA ALA A 70 5.30 2.62 17.43
C ALA A 70 5.01 1.89 16.10
N VAL A 71 4.88 2.63 15.00
CA VAL A 71 4.63 2.05 13.67
C VAL A 71 5.81 1.18 13.21
N ARG A 72 7.05 1.55 13.54
CA ARG A 72 8.22 0.68 13.29
C ARG A 72 8.14 -0.64 14.05
N ALA A 73 7.77 -0.61 15.33
CA ALA A 73 7.62 -1.83 16.12
C ALA A 73 6.55 -2.78 15.53
N LEU A 74 5.45 -2.23 15.01
CA LEU A 74 4.43 -3.02 14.31
C LEU A 74 4.97 -3.63 13.01
N ALA A 75 5.82 -2.89 12.29
CA ALA A 75 6.45 -3.38 11.06
C ALA A 75 7.45 -4.51 11.34
N ASP A 76 8.25 -4.37 12.40
CA ASP A 76 9.20 -5.41 12.84
C ASP A 76 8.47 -6.70 13.24
N GLY A 77 7.24 -6.58 13.76
CA GLY A 77 6.34 -7.71 14.06
C GLY A 77 5.54 -8.22 12.85
N GLY A 78 5.66 -7.62 11.67
CA GLY A 78 4.95 -8.03 10.46
C GLY A 78 3.45 -7.67 10.43
N LEU A 79 2.98 -6.82 11.34
CA LEU A 79 1.57 -6.39 11.40
C LEU A 79 1.24 -5.28 10.39
N VAL A 80 2.26 -4.52 9.96
CA VAL A 80 2.14 -3.49 8.93
C VAL A 80 3.35 -3.51 7.98
N PRO A 81 3.23 -3.02 6.74
CA PRO A 81 4.37 -2.87 5.86
C PRO A 81 5.42 -1.89 6.42
N PRO A 82 6.73 -2.09 6.14
CA PRO A 82 7.79 -1.17 6.57
C PRO A 82 7.59 0.25 6.03
N LEU A 83 7.95 1.25 6.85
CA LEU A 83 7.84 2.66 6.49
C LEU A 83 8.82 3.03 5.36
N ARG A 84 8.27 3.47 4.21
CA ARG A 84 9.06 3.88 3.02
C ARG A 84 9.03 5.39 2.77
N HIS A 85 8.43 6.17 3.67
CA HIS A 85 8.28 7.62 3.51
C HIS A 85 9.58 8.36 3.86
N ARG A 86 9.85 9.43 3.10
CA ARG A 86 10.96 10.34 3.42
C ARG A 86 10.53 11.27 4.56
N PRO A 87 11.43 11.59 5.51
CA PRO A 87 11.14 12.61 6.51
C PRO A 87 10.87 13.95 5.83
N ALA A 88 9.87 14.68 6.32
CA ALA A 88 9.61 16.03 5.85
C ALA A 88 10.82 16.92 6.18
N PRO A 89 11.34 17.71 5.22
CA PRO A 89 12.42 18.64 5.49
C PRO A 89 11.93 19.72 6.47
N GLY A 90 12.50 19.74 7.67
CA GLY A 90 12.31 20.83 8.63
C GLY A 90 11.16 20.67 9.64
N ALA A 91 10.68 19.45 9.94
CA ALA A 91 9.70 19.25 11.01
C ALA A 91 10.36 19.49 12.40
N GLY A 92 10.39 20.75 12.83
CA GLY A 92 10.57 21.11 14.22
C GLY A 92 9.43 20.53 15.06
N SER A 93 9.72 20.22 16.33
CA SER A 93 8.78 19.64 17.28
C SER A 93 7.46 20.44 17.33
N HIS A 94 6.38 19.87 16.79
CA HIS A 94 5.03 20.40 17.01
C HIS A 94 4.63 20.07 18.45
N GLY A 95 5.12 20.91 19.37
CA GLY A 95 4.84 20.84 20.78
C GLY A 95 3.33 20.92 21.06
N ARG A 96 2.86 20.00 21.89
CA ARG A 96 1.52 19.98 22.51
C ARG A 96 1.07 21.39 22.91
N ARG A 97 -0.01 21.88 22.30
CA ARG A 97 -0.85 22.91 22.91
C ARG A 97 -1.84 22.22 23.84
N THR A 98 -1.47 22.13 25.13
CA THR A 98 -2.43 21.94 26.22
C THR A 98 -2.76 23.32 26.78
N GLY A 99 -4.02 23.73 26.65
CA GLY A 99 -4.60 24.90 27.28
C GLY A 99 -6.00 24.56 27.74
#